data_AF-N1WBE5-F1
#
_entry.id   AF-N1WBE5-F1
#
_cell.length_a   1.000
_cell.length_b   1.000
_cell.length_c   1.000
_cell.angle_alpha   90.00
_cell.angle_beta   90.00
_cell.angle_gamma   90.00
#
_symmetry.space_group_name_H-M   'P 1'
#
loop_
_entity.id
_entity.type
_entity.pdbx_description
1 polymer ?
#
loop_
_entity_poly.entity_id
_entity_poly.type
_entity_poly.pdbx_seq_one_letter_code
_entity_poly.pdbx_strand_id
1 'polypeptide(L)'
;MAWMMIDENIAYMSPSSVYRILVDCGLNRRWQKPLGESKKTGFDQPKAIHEHWHMDISYINFKGSFVYLISVLDGFSRAVLAWSINTWRHLIHS
;
A
#
# COMPACT_ATOMS: atom_id res chain seq x y z
N MET A 1 -20.49 -1.11 22.45
CA MET A 1 -21.84 -1.22 23.04
C MET A 1 -22.92 -0.74 22.08
N ALA A 2 -22.90 0.49 21.57
CA ALA A 2 -23.92 0.97 20.60
C ALA A 2 -24.03 0.12 19.31
N TRP A 3 -22.92 -0.41 18.78
CA TRP A 3 -22.94 -1.26 17.58
C TRP A 3 -23.62 -2.62 17.81
N MET A 4 -23.41 -3.25 18.98
CA MET A 4 -24.00 -4.55 19.31
C MET A 4 -25.52 -4.45 19.47
N MET A 5 -26.04 -3.32 19.98
CA MET A 5 -27.49 -3.10 20.09
C MET A 5 -28.18 -2.94 18.73
N ILE A 6 -27.47 -2.49 17.69
CA ILE A 6 -28.00 -2.47 16.32
C ILE A 6 -27.93 -3.86 15.70
N ASP A 7 -26.80 -4.56 15.88
CA ASP A 7 -26.60 -5.92 15.36
C ASP A 7 -27.60 -6.93 15.98
N GLU A 8 -27.91 -6.76 17.27
CA GLU A 8 -28.90 -7.55 18.02
C GLU A 8 -30.34 -7.04 17.83
N ASN A 9 -30.57 -6.04 16.96
CA ASN A 9 -31.88 -5.44 16.66
C ASN A 9 -32.64 -4.88 17.90
N ILE A 10 -31.89 -4.43 18.90
CA ILE A 10 -32.41 -3.86 20.16
C ILE A 10 -32.70 -2.36 20.00
N ALA A 11 -31.95 -1.67 19.14
CA ALA A 11 -32.12 -0.25 18.85
C ALA A 11 -31.92 0.05 17.36
N TYR A 12 -32.69 0.99 16.80
CA TYR A 12 -32.55 1.41 15.40
C TYR A 12 -31.89 2.79 15.30
N MET A 13 -30.72 2.84 14.66
CA MET A 13 -30.04 4.10 14.32
C MET A 13 -29.23 3.92 13.04
N SER A 14 -29.01 4.99 12.27
CA SER A 14 -28.17 4.87 11.07
C SER A 14 -26.70 4.58 11.46
N PRO A 15 -25.95 3.82 10.64
CA PRO A 15 -24.53 3.56 10.89
C PRO A 15 -23.70 4.85 11.09
N SER A 16 -24.04 5.91 10.35
CA SER A 16 -23.40 7.22 10.46
C SER A 16 -23.59 7.86 11.84
N SER A 17 -24.78 7.74 12.43
CA SER A 17 -25.05 8.27 13.77
C SER A 17 -24.28 7.51 14.84
N VAL A 18 -24.19 6.17 14.74
CA VAL A 18 -23.39 5.35 15.68
C VAL A 18 -21.93 5.76 15.59
N TYR A 19 -21.41 5.91 14.37
CA TYR A 19 -20.04 6.31 14.14
C TYR A 19 -19.72 7.66 14.80
N ARG A 20 -20.59 8.66 14.63
CA ARG A 20 -20.44 9.97 15.28
C ARG A 20 -20.39 9.88 16.80
N ILE A 21 -21.28 9.10 17.41
CA ILE A 21 -21.29 8.90 18.86
C ILE A 21 -20.01 8.19 19.33
N LEU A 22 -19.55 7.16 18.61
CA LEU A 22 -18.29 6.48 18.94
C LEU A 22 -17.08 7.39 18.85
N VAL A 23 -17.05 8.32 17.90
CA VAL A 23 -16.01 9.35 17.77
C VAL A 23 -16.11 10.33 18.94
N ASP A 24 -17.30 10.87 19.23
CA ASP A 24 -17.53 11.86 20.28
C ASP A 24 -17.20 11.31 21.68
N CYS A 25 -17.59 10.08 21.97
CA CYS A 25 -17.24 9.38 23.20
C CYS A 25 -15.80 8.86 23.24
N GLY A 26 -14.98 9.09 22.20
CA GLY A 26 -13.60 8.63 22.14
C GLY A 26 -13.43 7.10 22.15
N LEU A 27 -14.45 6.36 21.74
CA LEU A 27 -14.45 4.89 21.67
C LEU A 27 -13.87 4.34 20.36
N ASN A 28 -13.42 5.20 19.44
CA ASN A 28 -12.71 4.82 18.21
C ASN A 28 -11.18 4.67 18.39
N ARG A 29 -10.67 4.66 19.63
CA ARG A 29 -9.25 4.65 19.99
C ARG A 29 -8.40 3.57 19.31
N ARG A 30 -8.98 2.43 18.94
CA ARG A 30 -8.26 1.35 18.21
C ARG A 30 -7.66 1.82 16.88
N TRP A 31 -8.26 2.83 16.25
CA TRP A 31 -7.83 3.38 14.96
C TRP A 31 -7.16 4.76 15.09
N GLN A 32 -7.04 5.28 16.31
CA GLN A 32 -6.25 6.48 16.56
C GLN A 32 -4.77 6.09 16.56
N LYS A 33 -3.97 6.77 15.74
CA LYS A 33 -2.50 6.63 15.84
C LYS A 33 -2.07 7.03 17.25
N PRO A 34 -1.11 6.32 17.87
CA PRO A 34 -0.60 6.71 19.18
C PRO A 34 -0.19 8.18 19.18
N LEU A 35 -0.64 8.94 20.17
CA LEU A 35 -0.20 10.32 20.37
C LEU A 35 1.31 10.29 20.61
N GLY A 36 2.11 10.79 19.67
CA GLY A 36 3.57 10.85 19.80
C GLY A 36 4.36 9.83 18.99
N GLU A 37 3.76 9.06 18.08
CA GLU A 37 4.57 8.45 17.01
C GLU A 37 5.28 9.57 16.24
N SER A 38 6.60 9.64 16.37
CA SER A 38 7.43 10.50 15.54
C SER A 38 7.07 10.20 14.09
N LYS A 39 6.62 11.21 13.34
CA LYS A 39 6.48 11.09 11.88
C LYS A 39 7.74 10.39 11.39
N LYS A 40 7.58 9.24 10.72
CA LYS A 40 8.72 8.56 10.08
C LYS A 40 9.48 9.64 9.32
N THR A 41 10.73 9.87 9.70
CA THR A 41 11.65 10.65 8.88
C THR A 41 11.57 10.05 7.48
N GLY A 42 11.38 10.90 6.47
CA GLY A 42 11.18 10.46 5.11
C GLY A 42 12.33 9.58 4.62
N PHE A 43 12.16 8.98 3.45
CA PHE A 43 13.23 8.21 2.81
C PHE A 43 14.41 9.13 2.45
N ASP A 44 15.62 8.78 2.91
CA ASP A 44 16.86 9.49 2.57
C ASP A 44 17.25 9.19 1.12
N GLN A 45 17.25 10.23 0.28
CA GLN A 45 17.61 10.10 -1.13
C GLN A 45 19.13 9.91 -1.27
N PRO A 46 19.58 9.07 -2.23
CA PRO A 46 21.00 8.96 -2.57
C PRO A 46 21.54 10.30 -3.08
N LYS A 47 22.84 10.52 -2.93
CA LYS A 47 23.54 11.77 -3.28
C LYS A 47 24.47 11.62 -4.48
N ALA A 48 24.78 10.38 -4.87
CA ALA A 48 25.58 10.07 -6.05
C ALA A 48 25.02 8.88 -6.84
N ILE A 49 25.45 8.79 -8.10
CA ILE A 49 25.11 7.71 -9.01
C ILE A 49 25.65 6.38 -8.43
N HIS A 50 24.87 5.31 -8.57
CA HIS A 50 25.18 3.95 -8.12
C HIS A 50 25.28 3.73 -6.61
N GLU A 51 24.87 4.69 -5.77
CA GLU A 51 24.80 4.47 -4.31
C GLU A 51 23.64 3.57 -3.90
N HIS A 52 22.53 3.62 -4.64
CA HIS A 52 21.32 2.87 -4.31
C HIS A 52 20.56 2.55 -5.59
N TRP A 53 20.15 1.29 -5.76
CA TRP A 53 19.29 0.87 -6.86
C TRP A 53 17.90 0.48 -6.37
N HIS A 54 16.88 0.91 -7.11
CA HIS A 54 15.52 0.46 -6.93
C HIS A 54 15.25 -0.67 -7.92
N MET A 55 14.60 -1.74 -7.45
CA MET A 55 14.13 -2.82 -8.31
C MET A 55 12.61 -2.90 -8.19
N ASP A 56 11.94 -2.96 -9.34
CA ASP A 56 10.48 -3.06 -9.39
C ASP A 56 10.04 -4.16 -10.37
N ILE A 57 8.88 -4.77 -10.07
CA ILE A 57 8.20 -5.71 -10.94
C ILE A 57 6.80 -5.19 -11.22
N SER A 58 6.54 -4.91 -12.49
CA SER A 58 5.27 -4.38 -12.97
C SER A 58 4.56 -5.38 -13.89
N TYR A 59 3.26 -5.57 -13.66
CA TYR A 59 2.39 -6.41 -14.49
C TYR A 59 1.73 -5.52 -15.53
N ILE A 60 2.02 -5.76 -16.81
CA ILE A 60 1.51 -4.95 -17.91
C ILE A 60 0.54 -5.82 -18.73
N ASN A 61 -0.66 -5.31 -18.98
CA ASN A 61 -1.55 -5.92 -19.96
C ASN A 61 -1.12 -5.50 -21.37
N PHE A 62 -0.74 -6.47 -22.19
CA PHE A 62 -0.40 -6.28 -23.58
C PHE A 62 -1.24 -7.22 -24.45
N LYS A 63 -2.13 -6.65 -25.27
CA LYS A 63 -3.00 -7.40 -26.20
C LYS A 63 -3.78 -8.55 -25.54
N GLY A 64 -4.26 -8.35 -24.31
CA GLY A 64 -5.01 -9.36 -23.57
C GLY A 64 -4.15 -10.45 -22.90
N SER A 65 -2.82 -10.33 -22.95
CA SER A 65 -1.88 -11.16 -22.19
C SER A 65 -1.17 -10.33 -21.13
N PHE A 66 -0.87 -10.92 -19.98
CA PHE A 66 -0.08 -10.27 -18.94
C PHE A 66 1.42 -10.56 -19.13
N VAL A 67 2.21 -9.50 -19.19
CA VAL A 67 3.68 -9.56 -19.22
C VAL A 67 4.26 -8.98 -17.94
N TYR A 68 5.43 -9.50 -17.56
CA TYR A 68 6.21 -9.11 -16.39
C TYR A 68 7.32 -8.19 -16.85
N LEU A 69 7.24 -6.91 -16.50
CA LEU A 69 8.38 -5.99 -16.62
C LEU A 69 9.15 -6.03 -15.30
N ILE A 70 10.38 -6.50 -15.34
CA ILE A 70 11.33 -6.42 -14.24
C ILE A 70 12.31 -5.30 -14.59
N SER A 71 12.51 -4.33 -13.70
CA SER A 71 13.40 -3.21 -13.96
C SER A 71 14.28 -2.88 -12.77
N VAL A 72 15.49 -2.41 -13.06
CA VAL A 72 16.46 -1.89 -12.08
C VAL A 72 16.75 -0.44 -12.44
N LEU A 73 16.54 0.47 -11.49
CA LEU A 73 16.75 1.91 -11.64
C LEU A 73 17.82 2.39 -10.67
N ASP A 74 18.67 3.31 -11.13
CA ASP A 74 19.54 4.07 -10.23
C ASP A 74 18.71 5.07 -9.40
N GLY A 75 18.90 5.05 -8.08
CA GLY A 75 18.11 5.84 -7.14
C GLY A 75 18.40 7.34 -7.21
N PHE A 76 19.60 7.73 -7.65
CA PHE A 76 19.98 9.14 -7.77
C PHE A 76 19.60 9.70 -9.14
N SER A 77 20.15 9.15 -10.21
CA SER A 77 19.97 9.64 -11.59
C SER A 77 18.63 9.26 -12.21
N ARG A 78 17.91 8.29 -11.63
CA ARG A 78 16.68 7.69 -12.20
C ARG A 78 16.90 6.97 -13.53
N ALA A 79 18.14 6.70 -13.91
CA ALA A 79 18.45 5.91 -15.09
C ALA A 79 18.01 4.45 -14.93
N VAL A 80 17.45 3.86 -15.99
CA VAL A 80 17.20 2.41 -16.05
C VAL A 80 18.53 1.72 -16.33
N LEU A 81 19.02 0.95 -15.36
CA LEU A 81 20.29 0.23 -15.46
C LEU A 81 20.12 -1.12 -16.16
N ALA A 82 18.98 -1.78 -15.93
CA ALA A 82 18.63 -3.05 -16.56
C ALA A 82 17.12 -3.21 -16.59
N TRP A 83 16.63 -3.98 -17.57
CA TRP A 83 15.23 -4.38 -17.63
C TRP A 83 15.07 -5.70 -18.37
N SER A 84 13.98 -6.41 -18.07
CA SER A 84 13.58 -7.63 -18.76
C SER A 84 12.06 -7.69 -18.85
N ILE A 85 11.56 -8.14 -19.99
CA ILE A 85 10.13 -8.39 -20.19
C ILE A 85 9.95 -9.88 -20.44
N ASN A 86 9.12 -10.53 -19.63
CA ASN A 86 8.85 -11.95 -19.74
C ASN A 86 7.34 -12.22 -19.76
N THR A 87 6.98 -13.39 -20.27
CA THR A 87 5.64 -13.96 -20.15
C THR A 87 5.76 -15.29 -19.42
N TRP A 88 4.69 -15.72 -18.75
CA TRP A 88 4.66 -16.99 -17.99
C TRP A 88 5.09 -18.24 -18.78
N ARG A 89 5.01 -18.21 -20.12
CA ARG A 89 5.32 -19.38 -20.97
C ARG A 89 6.79 -19.79 -20.99
N HIS A 90 7.72 -18.95 -20.52
CA HIS A 90 9.15 -19.25 -20.58
C HIS A 90 9.69 -20.07 -19.39
N LEU A 91 8.89 -20.38 -18.36
CA LEU A 91 9.37 -21.00 -17.12
C LEU A 91 9.11 -22.52 -16.99
N ILE A 92 8.66 -23.21 -18.05
CA ILE A 92 8.26 -24.65 -17.97
C ILE A 92 9.16 -25.58 -18.82
N HIS A 93 10.26 -25.09 -19.39
CA HIS A 93 11.21 -25.95 -20.12
C HIS A 93 12.65 -25.55 -19.80
N SER A 94 13.16 -26.03 -18.68
CA SER A 94 14.60 -26.08 -18.36
C SER A 94 14.87 -27.21 -17.39
#